data_AF-A0A5C5PSB2-F1
#
_entry.id   AF-A0A5C5PSB2-F1
#
_cell.length_a   1.000
_cell.length_b   1.000
_cell.length_c   1.000
_cell.angle_alpha   90.00
_cell.angle_beta   90.00
_cell.angle_gamma   90.00
#
_symmetry.space_group_name_H-M   'P 1'
#
loop_
_entity.id
_entity.type
_entity.pdbx_description
1 polymer ?
#
loop_
_entity_poly.entity_id
_entity_poly.type
_entity_poly.pdbx_seq_one_letter_code
_entity_poly.pdbx_strand_id
1 'polypeptide(L)'
;MSTAHQEDLSSYVLRRMKEGGFDFARIHPIEFYAIFPDEERARRAAGKFCGESLNAQVNVRDDGAWHLELSKVMYATYGGIGDFEQDFEAVVVPLGGVIEGWGVKQEVRSLLN
;
A
#
# COMPACT_ATOMS: atom_id res chain seq x y z
N MET A 1 18.77 0.60 8.42
CA MET A 1 18.47 -0.65 9.13
C MET A 1 17.01 -0.59 9.57
N SER A 2 16.06 -1.07 8.76
CA SER A 2 14.63 -1.14 9.13
C SER A 2 13.82 -2.24 8.41
N THR A 3 14.39 -2.96 7.43
CA THR A 3 13.64 -3.96 6.65
C THR A 3 13.21 -5.17 7.48
N ALA A 4 14.03 -5.64 8.42
CA ALA A 4 13.72 -6.80 9.24
C ALA A 4 12.42 -6.63 10.06
N HIS A 5 12.13 -5.43 10.57
CA HIS A 5 10.89 -5.17 11.30
C HIS A 5 9.66 -5.10 10.37
N GLN A 6 9.82 -4.57 9.16
CA GLN A 6 8.75 -4.59 8.14
C GLN A 6 8.45 -6.00 7.63
N GLU A 7 9.47 -6.83 7.46
CA GLU A 7 9.35 -8.24 7.09
C GLU A 7 8.62 -9.06 8.17
N ASP A 8 8.98 -8.85 9.44
CA ASP A 8 8.31 -9.48 10.59
C ASP A 8 6.84 -9.03 10.74
N LEU A 9 6.54 -7.74 10.50
CA LEU A 9 5.17 -7.22 10.52
C LEU A 9 4.33 -7.75 9.36
N SER A 10 4.88 -7.78 8.15
CA SER A 10 4.19 -8.30 6.96
C SER A 10 3.89 -9.79 7.11
N SER A 11 4.84 -10.59 7.61
CA SER A 11 4.62 -12.02 7.87
C SER A 11 3.57 -12.25 8.97
N TYR A 12 3.55 -11.41 10.01
CA TYR A 12 2.52 -11.45 11.04
C TYR A 12 1.13 -11.16 10.47
N VAL A 13 0.98 -10.09 9.68
CA VAL A 13 -0.29 -9.70 9.05
C VAL A 13 -0.81 -10.80 8.13
N LEU A 14 0.04 -11.34 7.24
CA LEU A 14 -0.34 -12.42 6.33
C LEU A 14 -0.77 -13.69 7.07
N ARG A 15 -0.09 -14.03 8.18
CA ARG A 15 -0.48 -15.16 9.03
C ARG A 15 -1.87 -14.94 9.63
N ARG A 16 -2.13 -13.74 10.18
CA ARG A 16 -3.46 -13.39 10.75
C ARG A 16 -4.56 -13.41 9.69
N MET A 17 -4.27 -12.94 8.47
CA MET A 17 -5.19 -13.01 7.35
C MET A 17 -5.51 -14.47 6.98
N LYS A 18 -4.51 -15.34 6.92
CA LYS A 18 -4.70 -16.79 6.68
C LYS A 18 -5.57 -17.43 7.76
N GLU A 19 -5.30 -17.15 9.03
CA GLU A 19 -6.10 -17.63 10.16
C GLU A 19 -7.56 -17.13 10.08
N GLY A 20 -7.78 -15.92 9.55
CA GLY A 20 -9.10 -15.34 9.30
C GLY A 20 -9.82 -15.86 8.05
N GLY A 21 -9.25 -16.84 7.33
CA GLY A 21 -9.86 -17.41 6.13
C GLY A 21 -9.66 -16.58 4.87
N PHE A 22 -8.68 -15.68 4.84
CA PHE A 22 -8.34 -14.91 3.65
C PHE A 22 -7.89 -15.82 2.50
N ASP A 23 -8.48 -15.64 1.33
CA ASP A 23 -8.20 -16.45 0.15
C ASP A 23 -7.04 -15.84 -0.67
N PHE A 24 -5.83 -16.32 -0.41
CA PHE A 24 -4.62 -15.92 -1.15
C PHE A 24 -4.60 -16.40 -2.61
N ALA A 25 -5.51 -17.29 -3.02
CA ALA A 25 -5.62 -17.75 -4.41
C ALA A 25 -6.42 -16.78 -5.30
N ARG A 26 -6.87 -15.65 -4.75
CA ARG A 26 -7.57 -14.58 -5.48
C ARG A 26 -6.75 -13.30 -5.51
N ILE A 27 -7.00 -12.47 -6.52
CA ILE A 27 -6.50 -11.12 -6.57
C ILE A 27 -7.31 -10.22 -5.64
N HIS A 28 -6.64 -9.35 -4.91
CA HIS A 28 -7.23 -8.41 -3.98
C HIS A 28 -6.64 -7.01 -4.21
N PRO A 29 -7.42 -5.96 -3.96
CA PRO A 29 -6.89 -4.61 -3.86
C PRO A 29 -6.01 -4.47 -2.60
N ILE A 30 -4.72 -4.27 -2.82
CA ILE A 30 -3.72 -3.96 -1.80
C ILE A 30 -3.44 -2.47 -1.87
N GLU A 31 -3.55 -1.76 -0.76
CA GLU A 31 -3.35 -0.32 -0.66
C GLU A 31 -2.00 -0.03 0.00
N PHE A 32 -1.20 0.85 -0.61
CA PHE A 32 0.10 1.31 -0.12
C PHE A 32 0.02 2.80 0.20
N TYR A 33 0.63 3.20 1.30
CA TYR A 33 0.46 4.54 1.85
C TYR A 33 1.82 5.23 2.01
N ALA A 34 1.87 6.49 1.56
CA ALA A 34 3.01 7.37 1.79
C ALA A 34 2.56 8.77 2.16
N ILE A 35 3.37 9.46 2.97
CA ILE A 35 3.18 10.86 3.33
C ILE A 35 4.24 11.73 2.66
N PHE A 36 3.85 12.91 2.22
CA PHE A 36 4.70 13.92 1.61
C PHE A 36 4.51 15.27 2.31
N PRO A 37 5.55 16.11 2.33
CA PRO A 37 5.47 17.44 2.92
C PRO A 37 4.66 18.42 2.06
N ASP A 38 4.50 18.16 0.76
CA ASP A 38 3.80 19.03 -0.18
C ASP A 38 3.07 18.26 -1.29
N GLU A 39 2.09 18.95 -1.88
CA GLU A 39 1.22 18.42 -2.93
C GLU A 39 1.97 18.05 -4.21
N GLU A 40 2.94 18.87 -4.60
CA GLU A 40 3.66 18.72 -5.86
C GLU A 40 4.42 17.39 -5.89
N ARG A 41 5.13 17.08 -4.81
CA ARG A 41 5.85 15.81 -4.64
C ARG A 41 4.90 14.61 -4.61
N ALA A 42 3.79 14.72 -3.87
CA ALA A 42 2.78 13.67 -3.79
C ALA A 42 2.18 13.36 -5.17
N ARG A 43 1.80 14.40 -5.92
CA ARG A 43 1.26 14.26 -7.29
C ARG A 43 2.30 13.73 -8.26
N ARG A 44 3.56 14.15 -8.14
CA ARG A 44 4.66 13.65 -8.97
C ARG A 44 4.92 12.16 -8.72
N ALA A 45 4.84 11.71 -7.46
CA ALA A 45 4.91 10.30 -7.11
C ALA A 45 3.71 9.52 -7.68
N ALA A 46 2.48 10.01 -7.46
CA ALA A 46 1.26 9.41 -8.01
C ALA A 46 1.33 9.23 -9.54
N GLY A 47 1.85 10.24 -10.25
CA GLY A 47 2.01 10.20 -11.70
C GLY A 47 3.01 9.16 -12.21
N LYS A 48 3.83 8.55 -11.34
CA LYS A 48 4.69 7.41 -11.70
C LYS A 48 3.95 6.08 -11.68
N PHE A 49 2.78 6.02 -11.06
CA PHE A 49 1.97 4.82 -10.94
C PHE A 49 0.75 4.90 -11.86
N CYS A 50 1.00 4.75 -13.16
CA CYS A 50 -0.03 4.72 -14.19
C CYS A 50 -0.05 3.33 -14.85
N GLY A 51 -1.09 2.54 -14.58
CA GLY A 51 -1.25 1.19 -15.13
C GLY A 51 -2.66 0.66 -14.89
N GLU A 52 -3.08 -0.35 -15.66
CA GLU A 52 -4.47 -0.85 -15.66
C GLU A 52 -4.92 -1.41 -14.30
N SER A 53 -4.01 -1.88 -13.46
CA SER A 53 -4.30 -2.44 -12.14
C SER A 53 -3.89 -1.52 -10.97
N LEU A 54 -3.53 -0.26 -11.27
CA LEU A 54 -3.05 0.72 -10.30
C LEU A 54 -3.99 1.93 -10.24
N ASN A 55 -4.33 2.34 -9.03
CA ASN A 55 -5.06 3.56 -8.76
C ASN A 55 -4.32 4.38 -7.70
N ALA A 56 -3.81 5.55 -8.09
CA ALA A 56 -3.11 6.46 -7.19
C ALA A 56 -3.99 7.67 -6.86
N GLN A 57 -4.18 7.95 -5.57
CA GLN A 57 -4.95 9.07 -5.06
C GLN A 57 -4.10 9.92 -4.13
N VAL A 58 -4.24 11.24 -4.24
CA VAL A 58 -3.52 12.20 -3.41
C VAL A 58 -4.55 13.03 -2.63
N ASN A 59 -4.46 12.99 -1.32
CA ASN A 59 -5.38 13.66 -0.41
C ASN A 59 -4.60 14.47 0.63
N VAL A 60 -5.12 15.63 1.02
CA VAL A 60 -4.57 16.41 2.13
C VAL A 60 -5.04 15.83 3.46
N ARG A 61 -4.15 15.76 4.46
CA ARG A 61 -4.46 15.36 5.83
C ARG A 61 -4.79 16.58 6.69
N ASP A 62 -5.45 16.34 7.82
CA ASP A 62 -5.82 17.38 8.79
C ASP A 62 -4.60 18.09 9.41
N ASP A 63 -3.44 17.42 9.43
CA ASP A 63 -2.15 17.97 9.90
C ASP A 63 -1.39 18.78 8.83
N GLY A 64 -1.97 18.94 7.63
CA GLY A 64 -1.38 19.66 6.50
C GLY A 64 -0.40 18.85 5.67
N ALA A 65 -0.12 17.58 6.02
CA ALA A 65 0.67 16.68 5.19
C ALA A 65 -0.16 16.15 4.01
N TRP A 66 0.53 15.66 2.98
CA TRP A 66 -0.09 15.11 1.78
C TRP A 66 0.03 13.60 1.77
N HIS A 67 -1.11 12.92 1.73
CA HIS A 67 -1.19 11.47 1.70
C HIS A 67 -1.33 10.96 0.27
N LEU A 68 -0.45 10.05 -0.12
CA LEU A 68 -0.54 9.24 -1.32
C LEU A 68 -1.07 7.86 -0.94
N GLU A 69 -2.23 7.51 -1.47
CA GLU A 69 -2.80 6.17 -1.42
C GLU A 69 -2.68 5.52 -2.79
N LEU A 70 -2.02 4.37 -2.86
CA LEU A 70 -1.85 3.60 -4.09
C LEU A 70 -2.50 2.23 -3.94
N SER A 71 -3.60 2.00 -4.67
CA SER A 71 -4.27 0.71 -4.72
C SER A 71 -3.77 -0.11 -5.91
N LYS A 72 -3.33 -1.34 -5.65
CA LYS A 72 -2.89 -2.33 -6.64
C LYS A 72 -3.71 -3.60 -6.51
N VAL A 73 -4.34 -4.03 -7.60
CA VAL A 73 -5.01 -5.33 -7.64
C VAL A 73 -3.98 -6.44 -7.92
N MET A 74 -3.72 -7.30 -6.94
CA MET A 74 -2.72 -8.37 -7.04
C MET A 74 -2.98 -9.53 -6.06
N TYR A 75 -2.22 -10.62 -6.19
CA TYR A 75 -2.20 -11.66 -5.17
C TYR A 75 -1.46 -11.18 -3.93
N ALA A 76 -2.06 -11.34 -2.74
CA ALA A 76 -1.48 -10.92 -1.47
C ALA A 76 -0.38 -11.88 -0.98
N THR A 77 0.61 -12.17 -1.82
CA THR A 77 1.74 -13.03 -1.48
C THR A 77 2.84 -12.22 -0.80
N TYR A 78 3.58 -12.84 0.13
CA TYR A 78 4.72 -12.20 0.79
C TYR A 78 5.71 -11.60 -0.21
N GLY A 79 6.13 -12.39 -1.21
CA GLY A 79 7.05 -11.93 -2.26
C GLY A 79 6.48 -10.77 -3.07
N GLY A 80 5.26 -10.91 -3.61
CA GLY A 80 4.66 -9.85 -4.42
C GLY A 80 4.46 -8.53 -3.67
N ILE A 81 4.07 -8.58 -2.39
CA ILE A 81 3.92 -7.38 -1.57
C ILE A 81 5.29 -6.74 -1.30
N GLY A 82 6.29 -7.54 -0.92
CA GLY A 82 7.65 -7.03 -0.66
C GLY A 82 8.31 -6.44 -1.90
N ASP A 83 8.17 -7.09 -3.06
CA ASP A 83 8.68 -6.59 -4.34
C ASP A 83 8.03 -5.24 -4.69
N PHE A 84 6.71 -5.13 -4.53
CA PHE A 84 6.01 -3.89 -4.84
C PHE A 84 6.26 -2.79 -3.80
N GLU A 85 6.46 -3.13 -2.52
CA GLU A 85 6.86 -2.17 -1.49
C GLU A 85 8.23 -1.56 -1.82
N GLN A 86 9.17 -2.36 -2.32
CA GLN A 86 10.48 -1.88 -2.78
C GLN A 86 10.36 -0.98 -4.03
N ASP A 87 9.53 -1.36 -5.01
CA ASP A 87 9.23 -0.50 -6.17
C ASP A 87 8.59 0.83 -5.73
N PHE A 88 7.68 0.78 -4.75
CA PHE A 88 7.02 1.95 -4.19
C PHE A 88 8.01 2.86 -3.47
N GLU A 89 8.90 2.29 -2.65
CA GLU A 89 9.97 3.00 -1.95
C GLU A 89 10.91 3.72 -2.91
N ALA A 90 11.30 3.05 -4.00
CA ALA A 90 12.17 3.62 -5.03
C ALA A 90 11.57 4.86 -5.72
N VAL A 91 10.25 5.06 -5.67
CA VAL A 91 9.58 6.27 -6.18
C VAL A 91 9.39 7.30 -5.08
N VAL A 92 8.94 6.86 -3.89
CA VAL A 92 8.54 7.74 -2.78
C VAL A 92 9.74 8.42 -2.13
N VAL A 93 10.78 7.65 -1.77
CA VAL A 93 11.93 8.16 -1.00
C VAL A 93 12.71 9.24 -1.74
N PRO A 94 13.03 9.11 -3.05
CA PRO A 94 13.73 10.18 -3.78
C PRO A 94 12.93 11.48 -3.91
N LEU A 95 11.61 11.41 -3.77
CA LEU A 95 10.72 12.58 -3.76
C LEU A 95 10.50 13.11 -2.33
N GLY A 96 11.21 12.59 -1.33
CA GLY A 96 11.13 13.04 0.06
C GLY A 96 9.85 12.62 0.77
N GLY A 97 9.17 11.59 0.28
CA GLY A 97 8.06 10.97 0.99
C GLY A 97 8.53 9.90 1.96
N VAL A 98 7.66 9.55 2.91
CA VAL A 98 7.87 8.47 3.89
C VAL A 98 6.76 7.44 3.70
N ILE A 99 7.13 6.16 3.61
CA ILE A 99 6.17 5.06 3.56
C ILE A 99 5.62 4.82 4.96
N GLU A 100 4.30 4.78 5.07
CA GLU A 100 3.59 4.46 6.32
C GLU A 100 3.27 2.96 6.42
N GLY A 101 3.15 2.28 5.27
CA GLY A 101 2.93 0.84 5.18
C GLY A 101 1.92 0.46 4.10
N TRP A 102 1.36 -0.74 4.24
CA TRP A 102 0.36 -1.26 3.32
C TRP A 102 -0.79 -1.96 4.07
N GLY A 103 -1.93 -2.10 3.40
CA GLY A 103 -3.12 -2.78 3.90
C GLY A 103 -3.86 -3.52 2.80
N VAL A 104 -4.78 -4.40 3.18
CA VAL A 104 -5.70 -5.04 2.24
C VAL A 104 -7.08 -4.47 2.45
N LYS A 105 -7.68 -3.96 1.38
CA LYS A 105 -9.07 -3.50 1.43
C LYS A 105 -9.96 -4.74 1.48
N GLN A 106 -10.32 -5.16 2.69
CA GLN A 106 -11.35 -6.18 2.84
C GLN A 106 -12.66 -5.60 2.34
N GLU A 107 -13.22 -6.19 1.29
CA GLU A 107 -14.64 -6.04 1.02
C GLU A 107 -15.37 -6.55 2.26
N VAL A 108 -15.87 -5.63 3.09
CA VAL A 108 -16.87 -5.98 4.08
C VAL A 108 -18.03 -6.53 3.25
N ARG A 109 -18.19 -7.85 3.23
CA ARG A 109 -19.47 -8.44 2.83
C ARG A 109 -20.47 -7.83 3.79
N SER A 110 -21.17 -6.78 3.36
CA SER A 110 -22.41 -6.39 3.99
C SER A 110 -23.26 -7.65 3.99
N LEU A 111 -23.38 -8.26 5.17
CA LEU A 111 -24.45 -9.19 5.46
C LEU A 111 -25.73 -8.36 5.35
N LEU A 112 -26.23 -8.23 4.12
CA LEU A 112 -27.63 -7.91 3.88
C LEU A 112 -28.41 -9.12 4.39
N ASN A 113 -28.76 -9.09 5.67
CA ASN A 113 -29.86 -9.84 6.24
C ASN A 113 -31.15 -9.08 6.01
#